data_AF-A0A370H880-F1
#
_entry.id   AF-A0A370H880-F1
#
_cell.length_a   1.000
_cell.length_b   1.000
_cell.length_c   1.000
_cell.angle_alpha   90.00
_cell.angle_beta   90.00
_cell.angle_gamma   90.00
#
_symmetry.space_group_name_H-M   'P 1'
#
loop_
_entity.id
_entity.type
_entity.pdbx_description
1 polymer ?
#
loop_
_entity_poly.entity_id
_entity_poly.type
_entity_poly.pdbx_seq_one_letter_code
_entity_poly.pdbx_strand_id
1 'polypeptide(L)'
;MSSRDAAALPDWHELLAAFCGHLGDEPGDHPMVRWARALAELHLRRHLQPTHAAEIDCGRAELVATIDSWIGERLPARRHRGLYPESLGAAVDRLAAAQVHANRLLHGAADVSDERVHTAWYRLASLADDWSDLVDEVLHGQPRQRMRSA
;
A
#
# COMPACT_ATOMS: atom_id res chain seq x y z
N MET A 1 -7.43 16.89 -20.34
CA MET A 1 -6.80 15.95 -19.39
C MET A 1 -6.64 14.62 -20.11
N SER A 2 -5.39 14.26 -20.40
CA SER A 2 -5.07 13.19 -21.33
C SER A 2 -5.28 11.84 -20.65
N SER A 3 -6.09 10.99 -21.27
CA SER A 3 -6.55 9.69 -20.77
C SER A 3 -5.45 8.60 -20.73
N ARG A 4 -4.17 9.01 -20.61
CA ARG A 4 -3.00 8.11 -20.52
C ARG A 4 -2.47 7.93 -19.09
N ASP A 5 -2.76 8.84 -18.16
CA ASP A 5 -2.25 8.76 -16.78
C ASP A 5 -3.08 7.81 -15.89
N ALA A 6 -4.33 7.52 -16.23
CA ALA A 6 -5.19 6.61 -15.48
C ALA A 6 -4.83 5.11 -15.63
N ALA A 7 -3.82 4.79 -16.44
CA ALA A 7 -3.40 3.42 -16.75
C ALA A 7 -2.14 2.98 -16.00
N ALA A 8 -1.38 3.91 -15.41
CA ALA A 8 -0.19 3.59 -14.63
C ALA A 8 -0.58 3.35 -13.17
N LEU A 9 -0.06 2.26 -12.59
CA LEU A 9 -0.16 2.05 -11.14
C LEU A 9 0.68 3.13 -10.44
N PRO A 10 0.23 3.65 -9.27
CA PRO A 10 0.99 4.63 -8.52
C PRO A 10 2.31 4.03 -8.03
N ASP A 11 3.35 4.85 -7.99
CA ASP A 11 4.61 4.45 -7.36
C ASP A 11 4.49 4.44 -5.82
N TRP A 12 5.54 3.95 -5.14
CA TRP A 12 5.51 3.86 -3.68
C TRP A 12 5.49 5.24 -3.00
N HIS A 13 6.05 6.30 -3.60
CA HIS A 13 6.00 7.64 -3.04
C HIS A 13 4.56 8.19 -3.08
N GLU A 14 3.83 7.96 -4.17
CA GLU A 14 2.42 8.34 -4.30
C GLU A 14 1.55 7.61 -3.27
N LEU A 15 1.81 6.30 -3.04
CA LEU A 15 1.13 5.54 -1.99
C LEU A 15 1.46 6.10 -0.59
N LEU A 16 2.73 6.35 -0.27
CA LEU A 16 3.11 6.94 1.01
C LEU A 16 2.51 8.33 1.22
N ALA A 17 2.48 9.16 0.19
CA ALA A 17 1.85 10.47 0.23
C ALA A 17 0.34 10.34 0.50
N ALA A 18 -0.34 9.37 -0.11
CA ALA A 18 -1.74 9.05 0.15
C ALA A 18 -1.98 8.60 1.60
N PHE A 19 -1.16 7.68 2.13
CA PHE A 19 -1.28 7.21 3.52
C PHE A 19 -1.08 8.33 4.53
N CYS A 20 -0.18 9.26 4.24
CA CYS A 20 0.06 10.46 5.05
C CYS A 20 -1.01 11.55 4.85
N GLY A 21 -1.99 11.35 3.96
CA GLY A 21 -3.07 12.28 3.68
C GLY A 21 -2.71 13.45 2.77
N HIS A 22 -1.56 13.41 2.10
CA HIS A 22 -1.13 14.45 1.15
C HIS A 22 -1.71 14.26 -0.26
N LEU A 23 -2.23 13.08 -0.58
CA LEU A 23 -2.93 12.76 -1.83
C LEU A 23 -4.23 11.98 -1.54
N GLY A 24 -5.10 11.88 -2.54
CA GLY A 24 -6.29 11.02 -2.52
C GLY A 24 -7.57 11.68 -2.00
N ASP A 25 -7.61 13.02 -1.96
CA ASP A 25 -8.76 13.81 -1.50
C ASP A 25 -9.48 14.53 -2.65
N GLU A 26 -8.80 14.74 -3.79
CA GLU A 26 -9.36 15.46 -4.91
C GLU A 26 -10.21 14.52 -5.81
N PRO A 27 -11.35 14.99 -6.36
CA PRO A 27 -12.20 14.18 -7.24
C PRO A 27 -11.51 13.66 -8.50
N GLY A 28 -10.41 14.30 -8.92
CA GLY A 28 -9.60 13.91 -10.08
C GLY A 28 -8.46 12.95 -9.75
N ASP A 29 -8.23 12.62 -8.48
CA ASP A 29 -7.12 11.76 -8.06
C ASP A 29 -7.30 10.33 -8.57
N HIS A 30 -6.16 9.68 -8.83
CA HIS A 30 -6.13 8.29 -9.26
C HIS A 30 -6.87 7.40 -8.24
N PRO A 31 -7.81 6.51 -8.68
CA PRO A 31 -8.62 5.70 -7.76
C PRO A 31 -7.79 4.92 -6.72
N MET A 32 -6.63 4.40 -7.13
CA MET A 32 -5.74 3.66 -6.24
C MET A 32 -5.15 4.51 -5.11
N VAL A 33 -4.84 5.78 -5.38
CA VAL A 33 -4.35 6.73 -4.36
C VAL A 33 -5.47 7.01 -3.35
N ARG A 34 -6.71 7.15 -3.81
CA ARG A 34 -7.89 7.33 -2.93
C ARG A 34 -8.15 6.10 -2.06
N TRP A 35 -8.07 4.89 -2.63
CA TRP A 35 -8.23 3.66 -1.85
C TRP A 35 -7.08 3.42 -0.88
N ALA A 36 -5.84 3.75 -1.27
CA ALA A 36 -4.67 3.70 -0.41
C ALA A 36 -4.85 4.61 0.82
N ARG A 37 -5.28 5.86 0.61
CA ARG A 37 -5.65 6.77 1.71
C ARG A 37 -6.73 6.16 2.62
N ALA A 38 -7.81 5.66 2.04
CA ALA A 38 -8.91 5.07 2.81
C ALA A 38 -8.46 3.85 3.64
N LEU A 39 -7.54 3.02 3.12
CA LEU A 39 -6.94 1.92 3.88
C LEU A 39 -6.14 2.43 5.08
N ALA A 40 -5.32 3.48 4.91
CA ALA A 40 -4.59 4.09 6.03
C ALA A 40 -5.54 4.69 7.08
N GLU A 41 -6.62 5.33 6.66
CA GLU A 41 -7.67 5.84 7.56
C GLU A 41 -8.36 4.71 8.34
N LEU A 42 -8.63 3.56 7.71
CA LEU A 42 -9.18 2.38 8.39
C LEU A 42 -8.17 1.79 9.40
N HIS A 43 -6.89 1.68 9.06
CA HIS A 43 -5.84 1.29 10.00
C HIS A 43 -5.71 2.27 11.16
N LEU A 44 -5.85 3.57 10.90
CA LEU A 44 -5.87 4.57 11.95
C LEU A 44 -7.09 4.35 12.87
N ARG A 45 -8.29 4.24 12.30
CA ARG A 45 -9.52 3.96 13.06
C ARG A 45 -9.45 2.66 13.84
N ARG A 46 -8.86 1.59 13.29
CA ARG A 46 -8.76 0.26 13.91
C ARG A 46 -8.10 0.28 15.28
N HIS A 47 -7.09 1.13 15.46
CA HIS A 47 -6.42 1.29 16.76
C HIS A 47 -7.14 2.29 17.67
N LEU A 48 -7.75 3.34 17.12
CA LEU A 48 -8.49 4.33 17.92
C LEU A 48 -9.82 3.76 18.45
N GLN A 49 -10.39 2.78 17.76
CA GLN A 49 -11.71 2.21 18.01
C GLN A 49 -11.66 0.67 18.01
N PRO A 50 -10.96 0.03 18.97
CA PRO A 50 -10.79 -1.41 18.99
C PRO A 50 -12.11 -2.19 19.13
N THR A 51 -13.16 -1.57 19.66
CA THR A 51 -14.51 -2.16 19.76
C THR A 51 -15.19 -2.34 18.41
N HIS A 52 -14.81 -1.57 17.38
CA HIS A 52 -15.35 -1.68 16.01
C HIS A 52 -14.42 -2.49 15.09
N ALA A 53 -13.55 -3.32 15.66
CA ALA A 53 -12.55 -4.09 14.92
C ALA A 53 -13.13 -4.84 13.72
N ALA A 54 -14.19 -5.62 13.94
CA ALA A 54 -14.80 -6.45 12.91
C ALA A 54 -15.33 -5.66 11.71
N GLU A 55 -16.01 -4.52 11.97
CA GLU A 55 -16.54 -3.65 10.91
C GLU A 55 -15.40 -3.00 10.10
N ILE A 56 -14.36 -2.54 10.78
CA ILE A 56 -13.20 -1.92 10.15
C ILE A 56 -12.42 -2.93 9.32
N ASP A 57 -12.21 -4.14 9.85
CA ASP A 57 -11.51 -5.22 9.16
C ASP A 57 -12.33 -5.74 7.96
N CYS A 58 -13.67 -5.71 8.02
CA CYS A 58 -14.54 -5.96 6.86
C CYS A 58 -14.37 -4.88 5.78
N GLY A 59 -14.44 -3.60 6.16
CA GLY A 59 -14.25 -2.49 5.20
C GLY A 59 -12.86 -2.49 4.54
N ARG A 60 -11.82 -2.93 5.26
CA ARG A 60 -10.49 -3.15 4.67
C ARG A 60 -10.51 -4.26 3.63
N ALA A 61 -11.11 -5.41 3.95
CA ALA A 61 -11.22 -6.53 3.02
C ALA A 61 -12.02 -6.15 1.75
N GLU A 62 -13.08 -5.35 1.89
CA GLU A 62 -13.87 -4.84 0.76
C GLU A 62 -13.05 -3.90 -0.14
N LEU A 63 -12.25 -3.00 0.45
CA LEU A 63 -11.34 -2.14 -0.32
C LEU A 63 -10.24 -2.94 -1.03
N VAL A 64 -9.66 -3.95 -0.37
CA VAL A 64 -8.68 -4.86 -1.00
C VAL A 64 -9.31 -5.56 -2.21
N ALA A 65 -10.51 -6.12 -2.06
CA ALA A 65 -11.23 -6.76 -3.16
C ALA A 65 -11.56 -5.78 -4.30
N THR A 66 -11.90 -4.53 -3.96
CA THR A 66 -12.16 -3.46 -4.94
C THR A 66 -10.90 -3.14 -5.76
N ILE A 67 -9.75 -3.02 -5.10
CA ILE A 67 -8.45 -2.80 -5.77
C ILE A 67 -8.15 -3.98 -6.70
N ASP A 68 -8.25 -5.21 -6.21
CA ASP A 68 -7.96 -6.42 -6.99
C ASP A 68 -8.88 -6.55 -8.21
N SER A 69 -10.16 -6.23 -8.07
CA SER A 69 -11.10 -6.20 -9.19
C SER A 69 -10.74 -5.13 -10.22
N TRP A 70 -10.45 -3.89 -9.77
CA TRP A 70 -10.09 -2.78 -10.65
C TRP A 70 -8.83 -3.07 -11.47
N ILE A 71 -7.84 -3.71 -10.84
CA ILE A 71 -6.60 -4.17 -11.46
C ILE A 71 -6.90 -5.27 -12.48
N GLY A 72 -7.67 -6.30 -12.10
CA GLY A 72 -8.00 -7.44 -12.96
C GLY A 72 -8.78 -7.05 -14.22
N GLU A 73 -9.57 -5.98 -14.17
CA GLU A 73 -10.25 -5.40 -15.34
C GLU A 73 -9.29 -4.74 -16.33
N ARG A 74 -8.13 -4.25 -15.87
CA ARG A 74 -7.21 -3.41 -16.65
C ARG A 74 -5.99 -4.14 -17.15
N LEU A 75 -5.60 -5.20 -16.47
CA LEU A 75 -4.35 -5.89 -16.70
C LEU A 75 -4.60 -7.35 -17.10
N PRO A 76 -3.98 -7.85 -18.18
CA PRO A 76 -4.14 -9.23 -18.62
C PRO A 76 -3.79 -10.23 -17.52
N ALA A 77 -4.62 -11.27 -17.33
CA ALA A 77 -4.45 -12.32 -16.32
C ALA A 77 -3.05 -12.99 -16.31
N ARG A 78 -2.32 -12.96 -17.43
CA ARG A 78 -0.95 -13.49 -17.53
C ARG A 78 0.10 -12.63 -16.79
N ARG A 79 -0.20 -11.37 -16.50
CA ARG A 79 0.69 -10.42 -15.79
C ARG A 79 0.52 -10.43 -14.27
N HIS A 80 -0.46 -11.19 -13.76
CA HIS A 80 -0.80 -11.27 -12.33
C HIS A 80 -0.49 -12.63 -11.69
N ARG A 81 -0.15 -13.63 -12.51
CA ARG A 81 -0.07 -15.03 -12.09
C ARG A 81 1.37 -15.48 -12.19
N GLY A 82 2.15 -15.28 -11.14
CA GLY A 82 3.60 -15.52 -11.24
C GLY A 82 4.34 -15.70 -9.94
N LEU A 83 4.59 -14.62 -9.20
CA LEU A 83 5.72 -14.61 -8.25
C LEU A 83 5.38 -14.17 -6.82
N TYR A 84 4.21 -13.59 -6.58
CA TYR A 84 3.81 -13.16 -5.24
C TYR A 84 2.70 -14.04 -4.66
N PRO A 85 2.82 -14.47 -3.38
CA PRO A 85 1.75 -15.19 -2.69
C PRO A 85 0.56 -14.29 -2.32
N GLU A 86 0.69 -12.97 -2.45
CA GLU A 86 -0.33 -11.98 -2.11
C GLU A 86 -0.88 -11.26 -3.36
N SER A 87 -2.10 -10.72 -3.26
CA SER A 87 -2.67 -9.84 -4.28
C SER A 87 -2.11 -8.42 -4.19
N LEU A 88 -2.25 -7.62 -5.25
CA LEU A 88 -1.80 -6.22 -5.24
C LEU A 88 -2.59 -5.39 -4.23
N GLY A 89 -3.90 -5.63 -4.07
CA GLY A 89 -4.69 -5.00 -3.01
C GLY A 89 -4.18 -5.33 -1.61
N ALA A 90 -3.78 -6.59 -1.37
CA ALA A 90 -3.20 -7.01 -0.11
C ALA A 90 -1.82 -6.34 0.15
N ALA A 91 -1.02 -6.15 -0.90
CA ALA A 91 0.25 -5.43 -0.79
C ALA A 91 0.05 -3.97 -0.37
N VAL A 92 -0.92 -3.27 -0.98
CA VAL A 92 -1.26 -1.88 -0.61
C VAL A 92 -1.79 -1.80 0.83
N ASP A 93 -2.68 -2.71 1.25
CA ASP A 93 -3.21 -2.75 2.62
C ASP A 93 -2.10 -3.00 3.65
N ARG A 94 -1.13 -3.85 3.35
CA ARG A 94 0.02 -4.10 4.23
C ARG A 94 0.95 -2.90 4.32
N LEU A 95 1.19 -2.21 3.21
CA LEU A 95 2.00 -0.99 3.19
C LEU A 95 1.32 0.12 4.01
N ALA A 96 0.01 0.29 3.87
CA ALA A 96 -0.80 1.19 4.68
C ALA A 96 -0.70 0.86 6.19
N ALA A 97 -0.82 -0.42 6.55
CA ALA A 97 -0.68 -0.88 7.93
C ALA A 97 0.71 -0.54 8.51
N ALA A 98 1.77 -0.79 7.74
CA ALA A 98 3.15 -0.53 8.16
C ALA A 98 3.41 0.98 8.32
N GLN A 99 2.91 1.81 7.39
CA GLN A 99 3.03 3.26 7.48
C GLN A 99 2.37 3.77 8.76
N VAL A 100 1.11 3.38 9.00
CA VAL A 100 0.34 3.83 10.16
C VAL A 100 1.01 3.38 11.46
N HIS A 101 1.53 2.15 11.48
CA HIS A 101 2.25 1.62 12.64
C HIS A 101 3.56 2.38 12.92
N ALA A 102 4.40 2.58 11.90
CA ALA A 102 5.67 3.31 12.03
C ALA A 102 5.43 4.75 12.49
N ASN A 103 4.45 5.43 11.91
CA ASN A 103 4.10 6.79 12.28
C ASN A 103 3.64 6.90 13.73
N ARG A 104 2.83 5.93 14.20
CA ARG A 104 2.38 5.88 15.60
C ARG A 104 3.51 5.65 16.59
N LEU A 105 4.42 4.73 16.28
CA LEU A 105 5.58 4.49 17.12
C LEU A 105 6.45 5.73 17.21
N LEU A 106 6.68 6.42 16.09
CA LEU A 106 7.45 7.67 16.07
C LEU A 106 6.82 8.74 16.98
N HIS A 107 5.50 8.95 16.90
CA HIS A 107 4.80 9.97 17.70
C HIS A 107 4.61 9.57 19.17
N GLY A 108 4.65 8.28 19.50
CA GLY A 108 4.51 7.77 20.86
C GLY A 108 5.84 7.50 21.58
N ALA A 109 6.97 7.49 20.87
CA ALA A 109 8.27 7.21 21.44
C ALA A 109 8.83 8.41 22.21
N ALA A 110 9.45 8.14 23.36
CA ALA A 110 10.21 9.14 24.09
C ALA A 110 11.56 9.46 23.41
N ASP A 111 12.07 8.51 22.63
CA ASP A 111 13.31 8.64 21.85
C ASP A 111 13.12 7.99 20.47
N VAL A 112 13.48 8.72 19.43
CA VAL A 112 13.42 8.27 18.03
C VAL A 112 14.45 7.16 17.76
N SER A 113 15.48 7.04 18.60
CA SER A 113 16.48 5.97 18.54
C SER A 113 15.98 4.60 19.03
N ASP A 114 14.74 4.51 19.52
CA ASP A 114 14.13 3.25 19.96
C ASP A 114 14.14 2.22 18.81
N GLU A 115 14.69 1.04 19.09
CA GLU A 115 14.80 -0.09 18.17
C GLU A 115 13.45 -0.46 17.52
N ARG A 116 12.34 -0.26 18.24
CA ARG A 116 10.98 -0.51 17.72
C ARG A 116 10.61 0.48 16.62
N VAL A 117 10.97 1.75 16.77
CA VAL A 117 10.79 2.78 15.75
C VAL A 117 11.63 2.39 14.52
N HIS A 118 12.91 2.08 14.72
CA HIS A 118 13.79 1.65 13.63
C HIS A 118 13.25 0.44 12.87
N THR A 119 12.86 -0.61 13.59
CA THR A 119 12.30 -1.84 13.01
C THR A 119 11.05 -1.57 12.18
N ALA A 120 10.16 -0.69 12.65
CA ALA A 120 8.92 -0.35 11.94
C ALA A 120 9.19 0.44 10.65
N TRP A 121 10.11 1.39 10.67
CA TRP A 121 10.52 2.13 9.47
C TRP A 121 11.27 1.27 8.47
N TYR A 122 12.15 0.37 8.94
CA TYR A 122 12.81 -0.62 8.07
C TYR A 122 11.79 -1.50 7.36
N ARG A 123 10.79 -2.02 8.11
CA ARG A 123 9.70 -2.81 7.52
C ARG A 123 8.90 -2.04 6.48
N LEU A 124 8.61 -0.76 6.74
CA LEU A 124 7.93 0.10 5.76
C LEU A 124 8.75 0.25 4.47
N ALA A 125 10.05 0.48 4.58
CA ALA A 125 10.94 0.58 3.43
C ALA A 125 10.98 -0.73 2.62
N SER A 126 11.13 -1.88 3.28
CA SER A 126 11.11 -3.18 2.59
C SER A 126 9.81 -3.44 1.83
N LEU A 127 8.67 -3.02 2.38
CA LEU A 127 7.37 -3.16 1.70
C LEU A 127 7.22 -2.18 0.53
N ALA A 128 7.84 -1.00 0.59
CA ALA A 128 7.87 -0.06 -0.54
C ALA A 128 8.74 -0.60 -1.69
N ASP A 129 9.85 -1.26 -1.36
CA ASP A 129 10.68 -1.98 -2.33
C ASP A 129 9.89 -3.15 -2.95
N ASP A 130 9.19 -3.94 -2.13
CA ASP A 130 8.30 -5.02 -2.60
C ASP A 130 7.22 -4.49 -3.57
N TRP A 131 6.62 -3.33 -3.27
CA TRP A 131 5.64 -2.69 -4.16
C TRP A 131 6.25 -2.26 -5.50
N SER A 132 7.43 -1.65 -5.47
CA SER A 132 8.13 -1.22 -6.69
C SER A 132 8.42 -2.40 -7.61
N ASP A 133 8.93 -3.50 -7.03
CA ASP A 133 9.17 -4.76 -7.72
C ASP A 133 7.87 -5.36 -8.30
N LEU A 134 6.76 -5.30 -7.56
CA LEU A 134 5.45 -5.75 -8.01
C LEU A 134 4.94 -4.95 -9.22
N VAL A 135 5.06 -3.63 -9.16
CA VAL A 135 4.64 -2.74 -10.25
C VAL A 135 5.48 -3.00 -11.51
N ASP A 136 6.80 -3.15 -11.37
CA ASP A 136 7.70 -3.46 -12.48
C ASP A 136 7.38 -4.82 -13.13
N GLU A 137 7.09 -5.84 -12.32
CA GLU A 137 6.69 -7.16 -12.83
C GLU A 137 5.38 -7.06 -13.63
N VAL A 138 4.40 -6.33 -13.13
CA VAL A 138 3.09 -6.17 -13.77
C VAL A 138 3.18 -5.36 -15.06
N LEU A 139 3.94 -4.27 -15.06
CA LEU A 139 4.06 -3.37 -16.21
C LEU A 139 4.99 -3.92 -17.28
N HIS A 140 6.11 -4.54 -16.90
CA HIS A 140 7.20 -4.90 -17.79
C HIS A 140 7.42 -6.42 -17.94
N GLY A 141 6.75 -7.25 -17.14
CA GLY A 141 6.94 -8.71 -17.15
C GLY A 141 8.35 -9.12 -16.71
N GLN A 142 9.08 -8.23 -16.03
CA GLN A 142 10.43 -8.48 -15.55
C GLN A 142 10.36 -9.12 -14.16
N PRO A 143 10.92 -10.33 -13.96
CA PRO A 143 11.04 -10.90 -12.62
C PRO A 143 11.96 -10.02 -11.76
N ARG A 144 11.69 -9.96 -10.45
CA ARG A 144 12.56 -9.31 -9.44
C ARG A 144 14.05 -9.53 -9.73
N GLN A 145 14.80 -8.45 -9.93
CA GLN A 145 16.25 -8.50 -9.81
C GLN A 145 16.60 -8.57 -8.32
N ARG A 146 16.48 -9.74 -7.70
CA ARG A 146 17.10 -9.97 -6.39
C ARG A 146 18.61 -9.77 -6.56
N MET A 147 19.12 -8.63 -6.10
CA MET A 147 20.55 -8.46 -5.90
C MET A 147 20.96 -9.53 -4.90
N ARG A 148 21.70 -10.54 -5.37
CA ARG A 148 22.26 -11.58 -4.50
C ARG A 148 23.22 -10.86 -3.57
N SER A 149 22.83 -10.67 -2.32
CA SER A 149 23.76 -10.32 -1.26
C SER A 149 24.81 -11.44 -1.22
N ALA A 150 26.04 -11.08 -1.58
CA ALA A 150 27.22 -11.93 -1.46
C ALA A 150 27.66 -12.06 0.00
#